data_AF-A0A2V0QK83-F1
#
_entry.id   AF-A0A2V0QK83-F1
#
_cell.length_a   1.000
_cell.length_b   1.000
_cell.length_c   1.000
_cell.angle_alpha   90.00
_cell.angle_beta   90.00
_cell.angle_gamma   90.00
#
_symmetry.space_group_name_H-M   'P 1'
#
loop_
_entity.id
_entity.type
_entity.pdbx_description
1 polymer ?
#
loop_
_entity_poly.entity_id
_entity_poly.type
_entity_poly.pdbx_seq_one_letter_code
_entity_poly.pdbx_strand_id
1 'polypeptide(L)'
;MVIADFLDSLGEVVEDEDSLRMRNDKRFCMSADNDLSLTKLKVYTCYRLVGAGYSLESFKDLWPNQLGLIDDVLTGVGIDGIRLRCEKRLDSRFDTAFKEYINYVGYASMYIVAQFTGMRPGELVRLIGDVCLEQDSQTGFWLIAGKVEKHQQNLTAIFDDYWIAIPIVRDAIRASIILSRLKNNPYIFSRANTVPSGKVPLALGGSGFDYPMNKFFKGFLSEAEVADIDFFPYMLRHTLAFQMRRAGLGLPFISHQLKHFGELVGQVEIGRSFSRTTLSYGEIGEALSTGGRNGSVDWIKREAETEFIKGSFDPDGNYTGPLASEHKASMQKEFSGYMAAGYTKEEVFQFMADQNIAVINVGSALCYGKKSESFDPSLPCIGGLRCNPSRCRQAVVTEAHAPAWKNIYEENKKKLSDPRFEHSYENYKAAMEEARVVLLNLGIEVEE
;
A
#
# COMPACT_ATOMS: atom_id res chain seq x y z
N MET A 1 -10.21 -0.73 -6.83
CA MET A 1 -11.47 -0.65 -7.63
C MET A 1 -11.44 0.46 -8.69
N VAL A 2 -11.43 1.76 -8.34
CA VAL A 2 -11.45 2.87 -9.35
C VAL A 2 -10.37 2.73 -10.43
N ILE A 3 -9.13 2.42 -10.03
CA ILE A 3 -8.00 2.25 -10.94
C ILE A 3 -8.18 1.02 -11.84
N ALA A 4 -8.55 -0.12 -11.24
CA ALA A 4 -8.82 -1.36 -11.96
C ALA A 4 -9.96 -1.19 -12.98
N ASP A 5 -11.04 -0.53 -12.57
CA ASP A 5 -12.17 -0.19 -13.44
C ASP A 5 -11.75 0.69 -14.62
N PHE A 6 -10.94 1.73 -14.37
CA PHE A 6 -10.39 2.60 -15.41
C PHE A 6 -9.52 1.82 -16.41
N LEU A 7 -8.59 0.98 -15.95
CA LEU A 7 -7.71 0.21 -16.82
C LEU A 7 -8.49 -0.82 -17.64
N ASP A 8 -9.36 -1.61 -16.99
CA ASP A 8 -10.18 -2.64 -17.64
C ASP A 8 -11.07 -2.04 -18.74
N SER A 9 -11.68 -0.87 -18.48
CA SER A 9 -12.52 -0.16 -19.46
C SER A 9 -11.77 0.37 -20.68
N LEU A 10 -10.45 0.51 -20.57
CA LEU A 10 -9.58 0.89 -21.69
C LEU A 10 -9.01 -0.32 -22.43
N GLY A 11 -9.30 -1.55 -21.96
CA GLY A 11 -8.72 -2.80 -22.46
C GLY A 11 -7.28 -3.00 -22.02
N GLU A 12 -6.84 -2.32 -20.96
CA GLU A 12 -5.51 -2.50 -20.37
C GLU A 12 -5.52 -3.68 -19.40
N VAL A 13 -4.45 -4.46 -19.39
CA VAL A 13 -4.27 -5.56 -18.42
C VAL A 13 -4.22 -4.98 -17.00
N VAL A 14 -5.05 -5.50 -16.09
CA VAL A 14 -5.04 -5.19 -14.65
C VAL A 14 -4.20 -6.24 -13.93
N GLU A 15 -3.14 -5.81 -13.25
CA GLU A 15 -2.21 -6.69 -12.55
C GLU A 15 -2.75 -7.10 -11.17
N ASP A 16 -3.50 -6.21 -10.50
CA ASP A 16 -4.12 -6.49 -9.21
C ASP A 16 -5.45 -7.24 -9.37
N GLU A 17 -5.35 -8.56 -9.48
CA GLU A 17 -6.51 -9.46 -9.62
C GLU A 17 -7.50 -9.32 -8.44
N ASP A 18 -7.02 -9.00 -7.24
CA ASP A 18 -7.88 -8.85 -6.06
C ASP A 18 -8.75 -7.58 -6.17
N SER A 19 -8.19 -6.46 -6.62
CA SER A 19 -8.98 -5.25 -6.92
C SER A 19 -9.98 -5.47 -8.04
N LEU A 20 -9.59 -6.22 -9.08
CA LEU A 20 -10.47 -6.52 -10.21
C LEU A 20 -11.64 -7.39 -9.77
N ARG A 21 -11.36 -8.45 -8.99
CA ARG A 21 -12.40 -9.31 -8.41
C ARG A 21 -13.35 -8.52 -7.51
N MET A 22 -12.81 -7.73 -6.58
CA MET A 22 -13.64 -6.91 -5.69
C MET A 22 -14.53 -5.93 -6.45
N ARG A 23 -14.02 -5.33 -7.53
CA ARG A 23 -14.80 -4.47 -8.42
C ARG A 23 -15.99 -5.25 -9.01
N ASN A 24 -15.73 -6.45 -9.55
CA ASN A 24 -16.75 -7.30 -10.17
C ASN A 24 -17.83 -7.72 -9.16
N ASP A 25 -17.41 -8.18 -7.98
CA ASP A 25 -18.31 -8.63 -6.91
C ASP A 25 -19.24 -7.49 -6.46
N LYS A 26 -18.68 -6.28 -6.32
CA LYS A 26 -19.45 -5.07 -5.95
C LYS A 26 -20.18 -4.43 -7.12
N ARG A 27 -20.05 -4.96 -8.34
CA ARG A 27 -20.57 -4.39 -9.59
C ARG A 27 -20.20 -2.90 -9.75
N PHE A 28 -19.02 -2.53 -9.28
CA PHE A 28 -18.53 -1.16 -9.35
C PHE A 28 -18.15 -0.80 -10.79
N CYS A 29 -18.72 0.28 -11.35
CA CYS A 29 -18.58 0.63 -12.76
C CYS A 29 -18.60 2.16 -13.01
N MET A 30 -17.73 2.89 -12.32
CA MET A 30 -17.65 4.36 -12.44
C MET A 30 -17.23 4.83 -13.84
N SER A 31 -16.45 4.01 -14.55
CA SER A 31 -16.08 4.23 -15.95
C SER A 31 -17.30 4.26 -16.88
N ALA A 32 -18.26 3.36 -16.68
CA ALA A 32 -19.49 3.26 -17.46
C ALA A 32 -20.40 4.46 -17.21
N ASP A 33 -20.54 4.91 -15.95
CA ASP A 33 -21.27 6.14 -15.59
C ASP A 33 -20.71 7.39 -16.29
N ASN A 34 -19.45 7.32 -16.74
CA ASN A 34 -18.74 8.39 -17.43
C ASN A 34 -18.50 8.09 -18.92
N ASP A 35 -19.17 7.09 -19.50
CA ASP A 35 -19.02 6.57 -20.87
C ASP A 35 -17.55 6.37 -21.29
N LEU A 36 -16.68 5.97 -20.36
CA LEU A 36 -15.26 5.83 -20.67
C LEU A 36 -15.06 4.74 -21.71
N SER A 37 -14.38 5.10 -22.79
CA SER A 37 -13.84 4.17 -23.76
C SER A 37 -12.47 4.64 -24.21
N LEU A 38 -11.66 3.73 -24.76
CA LEU A 38 -10.37 4.08 -25.34
C LEU A 38 -10.50 5.17 -26.41
N THR A 39 -11.55 5.12 -27.23
CA THR A 39 -11.83 6.12 -28.27
C THR A 39 -12.18 7.47 -27.63
N LYS A 40 -13.09 7.50 -26.64
CA LYS A 40 -13.46 8.74 -25.93
C LYS A 40 -12.23 9.41 -25.30
N LEU A 41 -11.38 8.63 -24.63
CA LEU A 41 -10.17 9.14 -23.99
C LEU A 41 -9.18 9.76 -24.99
N LYS A 42 -8.97 9.10 -26.14
CA LYS A 42 -8.05 9.58 -27.18
C LYS A 42 -8.55 10.84 -27.88
N VAL A 43 -9.85 10.91 -28.19
CA VAL A 43 -10.48 12.11 -28.74
C VAL A 43 -10.41 13.27 -27.73
N TYR A 44 -10.69 13.00 -26.46
CA TYR A 44 -10.56 13.98 -25.40
C TYR A 44 -9.12 14.48 -25.24
N THR A 45 -8.12 13.60 -25.36
CA THR A 45 -6.70 13.97 -25.38
C THR A 45 -6.39 14.94 -26.52
N CYS A 46 -6.83 14.64 -27.74
CA CYS A 46 -6.62 15.52 -28.90
C CYS A 46 -7.26 16.89 -28.69
N TYR A 47 -8.53 16.92 -28.24
CA TYR A 47 -9.23 18.16 -27.90
C TYR A 47 -8.43 19.03 -26.92
N ARG A 48 -7.88 18.42 -25.87
CA ARG A 48 -7.07 19.12 -24.87
C ARG A 48 -5.75 19.66 -25.43
N LEU A 49 -5.07 18.91 -26.29
CA LEU A 49 -3.83 19.35 -26.92
C LEU A 49 -4.06 20.48 -27.92
N VAL A 50 -5.12 20.42 -28.73
CA VAL A 50 -5.50 21.54 -29.61
C VAL A 50 -5.80 22.78 -28.79
N GLY A 51 -6.54 22.65 -27.68
CA GLY A 51 -6.78 23.75 -26.74
C GLY A 51 -5.50 24.31 -26.11
N ALA A 52 -4.43 23.52 -26.02
CA ALA A 52 -3.12 23.91 -25.53
C ALA A 52 -2.18 24.47 -26.62
N GLY A 53 -2.65 24.58 -27.87
CA GLY A 53 -1.93 25.19 -28.99
C GLY A 53 -1.00 24.25 -29.76
N TYR A 54 -1.17 22.93 -29.67
CA TYR A 54 -0.43 21.97 -30.49
C TYR A 54 -0.99 21.90 -31.92
N SER A 55 -0.11 21.74 -32.90
CA SER A 55 -0.50 21.58 -34.30
C SER A 55 -0.93 20.14 -34.60
N LEU A 56 -1.69 19.98 -35.69
CA LEU A 56 -2.15 18.67 -36.16
C LEU A 56 -0.99 17.72 -36.51
N GLU A 57 0.11 18.26 -37.03
CA GLU A 57 1.30 17.49 -37.37
C GLU A 57 1.97 16.90 -36.12
N SER A 58 1.97 17.62 -35.00
CA SER A 58 2.50 17.10 -33.73
C SER A 58 1.72 15.90 -33.19
N PHE A 59 0.46 15.68 -33.62
CA PHE A 59 -0.31 14.50 -33.21
C PHE A 59 0.10 13.23 -33.94
N LYS A 60 0.69 13.36 -35.14
CA LYS A 60 1.16 12.20 -35.94
C LYS A 60 2.28 11.45 -35.21
N ASP A 61 3.17 12.19 -34.56
CA ASP A 61 4.30 11.64 -33.81
C ASP A 61 3.88 11.04 -32.46
N LEU A 62 2.86 11.62 -31.82
CA LEU A 62 2.35 11.14 -30.52
C LEU A 62 1.37 9.97 -30.66
N TRP A 63 0.63 9.86 -31.78
CA TRP A 63 -0.36 8.79 -32.03
C TRP A 63 -0.43 8.35 -33.51
N PRO A 64 0.57 7.61 -34.02
CA PRO A 64 0.65 7.24 -35.44
C PRO A 64 -0.50 6.34 -35.92
N ASN A 65 -1.13 5.57 -35.03
CA ASN A 65 -2.12 4.54 -35.40
C ASN A 65 -3.59 5.01 -35.40
N GLN A 66 -3.88 6.30 -35.22
CA GLN A 66 -5.27 6.81 -35.12
C GLN A 66 -5.59 8.04 -35.98
N LEU A 67 -4.78 8.27 -37.01
CA LEU A 67 -4.82 9.49 -37.83
C LEU A 67 -6.17 9.73 -38.54
N GLY A 68 -6.83 8.68 -39.03
CA GLY A 68 -8.11 8.83 -39.74
C GLY A 68 -9.26 9.39 -38.88
N LEU A 69 -9.25 9.13 -37.57
CA LEU A 69 -10.24 9.70 -36.65
C LEU A 69 -9.92 11.18 -36.33
N ILE A 70 -8.63 11.52 -36.30
CA ILE A 70 -8.09 12.82 -35.93
C ILE A 70 -8.27 13.82 -37.08
N ASP A 71 -8.00 13.40 -38.32
CA ASP A 71 -8.12 14.26 -39.51
C ASP A 71 -9.58 14.66 -39.81
N ASP A 72 -10.54 13.74 -39.63
CA ASP A 72 -11.98 14.00 -39.79
C ASP A 72 -12.53 15.00 -38.77
N VAL A 73 -12.04 14.94 -37.53
CA VAL A 73 -12.62 15.66 -36.40
C VAL A 73 -11.99 17.05 -36.23
N LEU A 74 -10.72 17.21 -36.59
CA LEU A 74 -9.94 18.43 -36.32
C LEU A 74 -9.81 19.38 -37.51
N THR A 75 -10.43 19.09 -38.65
CA THR A 75 -10.38 19.94 -39.85
C THR A 75 -11.36 21.12 -39.81
N GLY A 76 -10.82 22.33 -39.94
CA GLY A 76 -11.53 23.54 -40.39
C GLY A 76 -12.47 24.23 -39.40
N VAL A 77 -12.44 23.92 -38.10
CA VAL A 77 -13.27 24.59 -37.08
C VAL A 77 -12.47 24.88 -35.80
N GLY A 78 -12.82 25.96 -35.09
CA GLY A 78 -12.23 26.32 -33.79
C GLY A 78 -12.51 25.29 -32.68
N ILE A 79 -11.85 25.46 -31.53
CA ILE A 79 -11.83 24.50 -30.39
C ILE A 79 -13.24 24.06 -29.96
N ASP A 80 -14.20 24.97 -29.89
CA ASP A 80 -15.58 24.66 -29.46
C ASP A 80 -16.33 23.77 -30.45
N GLY A 81 -16.08 23.95 -31.75
CA GLY A 81 -16.70 23.10 -32.75
C GLY A 81 -15.98 21.77 -32.95
N ILE A 82 -14.69 21.68 -32.61
CA ILE A 82 -14.00 20.38 -32.44
C ILE A 82 -14.69 19.60 -31.33
N ARG A 83 -14.91 20.21 -30.15
CA ARG A 83 -15.64 19.56 -29.04
C ARG A 83 -17.01 19.04 -29.49
N LEU A 84 -17.83 19.89 -30.11
CA LEU A 84 -19.19 19.50 -30.52
C LEU A 84 -19.19 18.34 -31.54
N ARG A 85 -18.24 18.31 -32.48
CA ARG A 85 -18.08 17.20 -33.42
C ARG A 85 -17.66 15.92 -32.72
N CYS A 86 -16.71 15.99 -31.80
CA CYS A 86 -16.28 14.85 -30.98
C CYS A 86 -17.47 14.26 -30.22
N GLU A 87 -18.22 15.12 -29.53
CA GLU A 87 -19.35 14.69 -28.69
C GLU A 87 -20.46 14.06 -29.54
N LYS A 88 -20.79 14.67 -30.69
CA LYS A 88 -21.78 14.12 -31.62
C LYS A 88 -21.37 12.77 -32.23
N ARG A 89 -20.08 12.60 -32.53
CA ARG A 89 -19.55 11.35 -33.14
C ARG A 89 -19.47 10.21 -32.13
N LEU A 90 -19.20 10.53 -30.86
CA LEU A 90 -19.07 9.56 -29.78
C LEU A 90 -20.39 9.30 -29.05
N ASP A 91 -21.44 10.08 -29.34
CA ASP A 91 -22.69 10.13 -28.58
C ASP A 91 -22.44 10.28 -27.06
N SER A 92 -21.45 11.09 -26.69
CA SER A 92 -21.03 11.26 -25.30
C SER A 92 -20.35 12.61 -25.07
N ARG A 93 -20.50 13.17 -23.86
CA ARG A 93 -20.08 14.55 -23.53
C ARG A 93 -18.70 14.61 -22.85
N PHE A 94 -18.00 15.73 -23.02
CA PHE A 94 -16.77 16.10 -22.29
C PHE A 94 -17.08 17.17 -21.22
N ASP A 95 -18.09 16.89 -20.40
CA ASP A 95 -18.59 17.80 -19.38
C ASP A 95 -17.69 17.86 -18.13
N THR A 96 -18.14 18.61 -17.13
CA THR A 96 -17.43 18.74 -15.85
C THR A 96 -17.31 17.39 -15.13
N ALA A 97 -18.35 16.54 -15.20
CA ALA A 97 -18.34 15.23 -14.54
C ALA A 97 -17.23 14.33 -15.11
N PHE A 98 -17.10 14.25 -16.44
CA PHE A 98 -16.02 13.48 -17.06
C PHE A 98 -14.63 14.00 -16.67
N LYS A 99 -14.46 15.32 -16.58
CA LYS A 99 -13.20 15.94 -16.12
C LYS A 99 -12.88 15.58 -14.67
N GLU A 100 -13.88 15.64 -13.80
CA GLU A 100 -13.75 15.29 -12.39
C GLU A 100 -13.42 13.82 -12.21
N TYR A 101 -14.09 12.92 -12.94
CA TYR A 101 -13.78 11.49 -12.97
C TYR A 101 -12.32 11.22 -13.37
N ILE A 102 -11.86 11.77 -14.50
CA ILE A 102 -10.48 11.59 -14.98
C ILE A 102 -9.45 12.09 -13.95
N ASN A 103 -9.72 13.22 -13.30
CA ASN A 103 -8.87 13.73 -12.23
C ASN A 103 -8.91 12.83 -11.00
N TYR A 104 -10.08 12.30 -10.63
CA TYR A 104 -10.27 11.43 -9.48
C TYR A 104 -9.51 10.11 -9.63
N VAL A 105 -9.48 9.50 -10.83
CA VAL A 105 -8.61 8.36 -11.14
C VAL A 105 -7.15 8.72 -10.84
N GLY A 106 -6.69 9.90 -11.28
CA GLY A 106 -5.34 10.37 -11.00
C GLY A 106 -5.05 10.57 -9.51
N TYR A 107 -6.02 11.06 -8.73
CA TYR A 107 -5.89 11.23 -7.28
C TYR A 107 -5.83 9.88 -6.55
N ALA A 108 -6.68 8.92 -6.95
CA ALA A 108 -6.66 7.56 -6.43
C ALA A 108 -5.31 6.87 -6.72
N SER A 109 -4.80 6.99 -7.95
CA SER A 109 -3.49 6.46 -8.31
C SER A 109 -2.37 7.08 -7.47
N MET A 110 -2.41 8.40 -7.27
CA MET A 110 -1.43 9.09 -6.44
C MET A 110 -1.47 8.60 -4.99
N TYR A 111 -2.66 8.41 -4.41
CA TYR A 111 -2.83 7.89 -3.07
C TYR A 111 -2.24 6.47 -2.94
N ILE A 112 -2.56 5.57 -3.87
CA ILE A 112 -2.05 4.19 -3.85
C ILE A 112 -0.52 4.17 -3.91
N VAL A 113 0.09 4.89 -4.86
CA VAL A 113 1.55 4.94 -4.96
C VAL A 113 2.14 5.52 -3.67
N ALA A 114 1.61 6.63 -3.16
CA ALA A 114 2.14 7.26 -1.94
C ALA A 114 2.00 6.37 -0.69
N GLN A 115 0.84 5.74 -0.50
CA GLN A 115 0.52 4.94 0.68
C GLN A 115 1.33 3.64 0.75
N PHE A 116 1.56 2.98 -0.38
CA PHE A 116 2.29 1.70 -0.40
C PHE A 116 3.81 1.85 -0.54
N THR A 117 4.30 3.02 -0.96
CA THR A 117 5.74 3.27 -1.09
C THR A 117 6.31 4.07 0.08
N GLY A 118 5.53 4.99 0.65
CA GLY A 118 6.01 5.94 1.65
C GLY A 118 7.07 6.89 1.10
N MET A 119 7.13 7.09 -0.22
CA MET A 119 8.04 8.04 -0.87
C MET A 119 7.90 9.44 -0.27
N ARG A 120 9.00 10.21 -0.21
CA ARG A 120 8.91 11.61 0.18
C ARG A 120 8.09 12.36 -0.87
N PRO A 121 7.27 13.37 -0.50
CA PRO A 121 6.45 14.11 -1.46
C PRO A 121 7.25 14.65 -2.64
N GLY A 122 8.47 15.16 -2.39
CA GLY A 122 9.36 15.67 -3.44
C GLY A 122 9.91 14.60 -4.39
N GLU A 123 10.10 13.35 -3.93
CA GLU A 123 10.54 12.23 -4.78
C GLU A 123 9.36 11.67 -5.59
N LEU A 124 8.21 11.53 -4.93
CA LEU A 124 6.98 11.01 -5.51
C LEU A 124 6.53 11.82 -6.72
N VAL A 125 6.46 13.15 -6.61
CA VAL A 125 6.00 14.02 -7.72
C VAL A 125 6.96 14.05 -8.91
N ARG A 126 8.20 13.57 -8.74
CA ARG A 126 9.24 13.56 -9.77
C ARG A 126 9.30 12.26 -10.56
N LEU A 127 8.42 11.30 -10.30
CA LEU A 127 8.33 10.06 -11.07
C LEU A 127 7.98 10.34 -12.54
N ILE A 128 8.79 9.79 -13.44
CA ILE A 128 8.67 9.97 -14.90
C ILE A 128 8.13 8.68 -15.52
N GLY A 129 7.04 8.78 -16.28
CA GLY A 129 6.28 7.62 -16.74
C GLY A 129 7.09 6.55 -17.46
N ASP A 130 7.94 6.95 -18.41
CA ASP A 130 8.64 6.01 -19.30
C ASP A 130 9.79 5.24 -18.62
N VAL A 131 10.24 5.68 -17.45
CA VAL A 131 11.44 5.15 -16.79
C VAL A 131 11.25 4.84 -15.31
N CYS A 132 10.10 5.18 -14.73
CA CYS A 132 9.90 5.03 -13.30
C CYS A 132 9.61 3.60 -12.87
N LEU A 133 9.18 2.70 -13.76
CA LEU A 133 8.81 1.34 -13.41
C LEU A 133 9.67 0.35 -14.20
N GLU A 134 10.45 -0.44 -13.50
CA GLU A 134 11.37 -1.42 -14.09
C GLU A 134 11.25 -2.77 -13.38
N GLN A 135 11.53 -3.85 -14.09
CA GLN A 135 11.60 -5.18 -13.50
C GLN A 135 13.06 -5.53 -13.25
N ASP A 136 13.40 -5.86 -12.01
CA ASP A 136 14.72 -6.37 -11.69
C ASP A 136 14.91 -7.75 -12.30
N SER A 137 15.89 -7.86 -13.20
CA SER A 137 16.20 -9.09 -13.93
C SER A 137 16.64 -10.25 -13.03
N GLN A 138 17.13 -9.98 -11.81
CA GLN A 138 17.65 -11.01 -10.91
C GLN A 138 16.57 -11.59 -9.99
N THR A 139 15.78 -10.71 -9.37
CA THR A 139 14.74 -11.11 -8.41
C THR A 139 13.36 -11.29 -9.05
N GLY A 140 13.15 -10.74 -10.25
CA GLY A 140 11.86 -10.70 -10.93
C GLY A 140 10.88 -9.68 -10.32
N PHE A 141 11.28 -8.94 -9.27
CA PHE A 141 10.45 -7.93 -8.64
C PHE A 141 10.35 -6.68 -9.50
N TRP A 142 9.18 -6.04 -9.46
CA TRP A 142 8.99 -4.72 -10.05
C TRP A 142 9.41 -3.65 -9.06
N LEU A 143 10.15 -2.67 -9.55
CA LEU A 143 10.76 -1.59 -8.79
C LEU A 143 10.35 -0.24 -9.35
N ILE A 144 10.18 0.73 -8.47
CA ILE A 144 10.00 2.14 -8.81
C ILE A 144 11.34 2.84 -8.65
N ALA A 145 11.87 3.41 -9.73
CA ALA A 145 13.10 4.18 -9.71
C ALA A 145 12.83 5.67 -9.40
N GLY A 146 13.36 6.17 -8.29
CA GLY A 146 13.38 7.60 -7.99
C GLY A 146 14.64 8.29 -8.53
N LYS A 147 14.51 9.50 -9.09
CA LYS A 147 15.67 10.38 -9.30
C LYS A 147 15.83 11.30 -8.09
N VAL A 148 16.81 11.02 -7.23
CA VAL A 148 17.17 11.95 -6.15
C VAL A 148 18.11 13.03 -6.70
N GLU A 149 17.63 14.27 -6.74
CA GLU A 149 18.49 15.45 -6.83
C GLU A 149 19.04 15.77 -5.43
N LYS A 150 20.16 15.16 -5.08
CA LYS A 150 21.18 15.81 -4.25
C LYS A 150 22.52 15.52 -4.90
N HIS A 151 23.27 16.58 -5.18
CA HIS A 151 24.56 16.59 -5.87
C HIS A 151 25.68 15.85 -5.11
N GLN A 152 25.49 14.58 -4.81
CA GLN A 152 26.56 13.70 -4.38
C GLN A 152 26.46 12.46 -5.25
N GLN A 153 27.51 12.23 -6.04
CA GLN A 153 27.77 10.92 -6.61
C GLN A 153 27.84 9.96 -5.42
N ASN A 154 26.74 9.29 -5.10
CA ASN A 154 26.69 8.32 -4.03
C ASN A 154 27.58 7.14 -4.46
N LEU A 155 28.81 7.14 -3.95
CA LEU A 155 29.83 6.10 -4.14
C LEU A 155 29.48 4.77 -3.43
N THR A 156 28.21 4.53 -3.11
CA THR A 156 27.74 3.31 -2.45
C THR A 156 26.47 2.82 -3.15
N ALA A 157 26.68 2.07 -4.23
CA ALA A 157 25.69 1.25 -4.94
C ALA A 157 25.19 0.05 -4.10
N ILE A 158 25.03 0.24 -2.78
CA ILE A 158 24.61 -0.82 -1.83
C ILE A 158 23.14 -0.62 -1.43
N PHE A 159 22.58 0.58 -1.60
CA PHE A 159 21.22 0.93 -1.17
C PHE A 159 20.54 1.80 -2.23
N ASP A 160 20.10 1.17 -3.31
CA ASP A 160 19.54 1.89 -4.45
C ASP A 160 18.20 2.59 -4.11
N ASP A 161 17.91 3.69 -4.81
CA ASP A 161 16.69 4.50 -4.70
C ASP A 161 15.47 3.82 -5.36
N TYR A 162 15.26 2.54 -5.05
CA TYR A 162 14.13 1.75 -5.52
C TYR A 162 13.06 1.53 -4.45
N TRP A 163 11.79 1.50 -4.86
CA TRP A 163 10.67 1.02 -4.05
C TRP A 163 10.04 -0.20 -4.71
N ILE A 164 9.59 -1.18 -3.94
CA ILE A 164 8.89 -2.34 -4.50
C ILE A 164 7.53 -1.89 -5.06
N ALA A 165 7.25 -2.23 -6.32
CA ALA A 165 5.98 -1.98 -6.98
C ALA A 165 5.12 -3.27 -6.97
N ILE A 166 4.30 -3.40 -5.94
CA ILE A 166 3.26 -4.45 -5.88
C ILE A 166 2.20 -4.25 -6.98
N PRO A 167 1.39 -5.26 -7.33
CA PRO A 167 0.44 -5.18 -8.45
C PRO A 167 -0.46 -3.94 -8.46
N ILE A 168 -1.08 -3.59 -7.32
CA ILE A 168 -1.96 -2.40 -7.22
C ILE A 168 -1.20 -1.09 -7.47
N VAL A 169 0.09 -1.04 -7.13
CA VAL A 169 0.96 0.11 -7.38
C VAL A 169 1.37 0.17 -8.86
N ARG A 170 1.63 -0.98 -9.50
CA ARG A 170 1.89 -1.07 -10.94
C ARG A 170 0.69 -0.56 -11.75
N ASP A 171 -0.51 -0.97 -11.38
CA ASP A 171 -1.76 -0.49 -11.98
C ASP A 171 -1.93 1.02 -11.80
N ALA A 172 -1.68 1.54 -10.59
CA ALA A 172 -1.75 2.97 -10.31
C ALA A 172 -0.75 3.79 -11.16
N ILE A 173 0.49 3.29 -11.31
CA ILE A 173 1.50 3.92 -12.17
C ILE A 173 1.05 3.89 -13.62
N ARG A 174 0.59 2.75 -14.13
CA ARG A 174 0.10 2.62 -15.52
C ARG A 174 -1.08 3.55 -15.81
N ALA A 175 -2.06 3.62 -14.91
CA ALA A 175 -3.15 4.58 -15.04
C ALA A 175 -2.62 6.03 -15.06
N SER A 176 -1.66 6.35 -14.20
CA SER A 176 -1.04 7.69 -14.16
C SER A 176 -0.25 8.03 -15.43
N ILE A 177 0.43 7.05 -16.05
CA ILE A 177 1.11 7.20 -17.35
C ILE A 177 0.10 7.49 -18.46
N ILE A 178 -1.02 6.78 -18.49
CA ILE A 178 -2.10 7.06 -19.45
C ILE A 178 -2.60 8.49 -19.24
N LEU A 179 -2.81 8.90 -17.99
CA LEU A 179 -3.29 10.24 -17.64
C LEU A 179 -2.28 11.36 -17.93
N SER A 180 -0.98 11.10 -17.84
CA SER A 180 0.07 12.09 -18.10
C SER A 180 0.12 12.48 -19.58
N ARG A 181 -0.25 11.56 -20.49
CA ARG A 181 -0.40 11.83 -21.92
C ARG A 181 -1.46 12.88 -22.23
N LEU A 182 -2.58 12.91 -21.50
CA LEU A 182 -3.60 13.97 -21.62
C LEU A 182 -3.05 15.37 -21.30
N LYS A 183 -2.06 15.40 -20.42
CA LYS A 183 -1.43 16.62 -19.91
C LYS A 183 -0.21 17.01 -20.74
N ASN A 184 0.23 16.15 -21.67
CA ASN A 184 1.52 16.23 -22.36
C ASN A 184 2.68 16.48 -21.39
N ASN A 185 2.76 15.66 -20.34
CA ASN A 185 3.73 15.84 -19.27
C ASN A 185 4.45 14.51 -18.99
N PRO A 186 5.80 14.46 -18.97
CA PRO A 186 6.56 13.26 -18.64
C PRO A 186 6.36 12.80 -17.19
N TYR A 187 6.03 13.73 -16.28
CA TYR A 187 5.77 13.41 -14.88
C TYR A 187 4.36 12.81 -14.72
N ILE A 188 4.29 11.63 -14.09
CA ILE A 188 3.02 10.93 -13.86
C ILE A 188 2.10 11.72 -12.92
N PHE A 189 2.69 12.51 -12.02
CA PHE A 189 1.97 13.42 -11.13
C PHE A 189 2.25 14.88 -11.50
N SER A 190 1.23 15.52 -12.06
CA SER A 190 1.28 16.88 -12.56
C SER A 190 -0.10 17.53 -12.48
N ARG A 191 -0.14 18.86 -12.61
CA ARG A 191 -1.37 19.65 -12.59
C ARG A 191 -2.39 19.12 -13.60
N ALA A 192 -3.67 19.34 -13.32
CA ALA A 192 -4.74 18.83 -14.18
C ALA A 192 -4.69 19.40 -15.60
N ASN A 193 -4.13 20.60 -15.81
CA ASN A 193 -4.05 21.28 -17.11
C ASN A 193 -3.02 20.65 -18.05
N THR A 194 -3.29 20.75 -19.36
CA THR A 194 -2.34 20.33 -20.40
C THR A 194 -1.24 21.38 -20.52
N VAL A 195 0.01 20.94 -20.60
CA VAL A 195 1.18 21.82 -20.80
C VAL A 195 1.00 22.54 -22.13
N PRO A 196 1.03 23.89 -22.18
CA PRO A 196 0.92 24.62 -23.44
C PRO A 196 2.08 24.33 -24.38
N SER A 197 1.82 24.40 -25.69
CA SER A 197 2.86 24.22 -26.71
C SER A 197 4.05 25.16 -26.49
N GLY A 198 5.27 24.62 -26.59
CA GLY A 198 6.52 25.35 -26.35
C GLY A 198 6.82 25.67 -24.88
N LYS A 199 6.00 25.20 -23.92
CA LYS A 199 6.30 25.35 -22.48
C LYS A 199 6.98 24.10 -21.93
N VAL A 200 7.82 24.32 -20.92
CA VAL A 200 8.51 23.24 -20.20
C VAL A 200 7.50 22.55 -19.28
N PRO A 201 7.36 21.22 -19.35
CA PRO A 201 6.51 20.50 -18.41
C PRO A 201 7.11 20.54 -17.00
N LEU A 202 6.24 20.65 -16.00
CA LEU A 202 6.63 20.68 -14.60
C LEU A 202 5.96 19.55 -13.84
N ALA A 203 6.70 18.95 -12.91
CA ALA A 203 6.15 18.09 -11.88
C ALA A 203 5.14 18.87 -11.01
N LEU A 204 4.30 18.14 -10.29
CA LEU A 204 3.52 18.75 -9.21
C LEU A 204 4.48 19.34 -8.15
N GLY A 205 4.17 20.51 -7.61
CA GLY A 205 4.97 21.09 -6.52
C GLY A 205 4.89 20.22 -5.26
N GLY A 206 5.87 20.30 -4.37
CA GLY A 206 5.89 19.51 -3.12
C GLY A 206 4.68 19.75 -2.21
N SER A 207 4.15 20.98 -2.18
CA SER A 207 2.89 21.35 -1.51
C SER A 207 1.64 21.08 -2.36
N GLY A 208 1.81 20.68 -3.62
CA GLY A 208 0.70 20.37 -4.51
C GLY A 208 0.01 19.05 -4.19
N PHE A 209 0.50 18.30 -3.19
CA PHE A 209 -0.01 17.02 -2.74
C PHE A 209 -1.35 17.12 -1.99
N ASP A 210 -1.59 18.22 -1.27
CA ASP A 210 -2.74 18.38 -0.38
C ASP A 210 -4.07 18.42 -1.15
N TYR A 211 -4.11 19.15 -2.27
CA TYR A 211 -5.33 19.30 -3.06
C TYR A 211 -5.83 17.97 -3.66
N PRO A 212 -4.98 17.18 -4.37
CA PRO A 212 -5.31 15.83 -4.80
C PRO A 212 -5.82 14.92 -3.68
N MET A 213 -5.17 14.91 -2.52
CA MET A 213 -5.56 14.03 -1.40
C MET A 213 -6.89 14.44 -0.80
N ASN A 214 -7.12 15.74 -0.57
CA ASN A 214 -8.42 16.25 -0.14
C ASN A 214 -9.53 15.89 -1.13
N LYS A 215 -9.28 16.00 -2.44
CA LYS A 215 -10.25 15.61 -3.47
C LYS A 215 -10.48 14.10 -3.55
N PHE A 216 -9.44 13.30 -3.28
CA PHE A 216 -9.58 11.85 -3.16
C PHE A 216 -10.50 11.48 -1.99
N PHE A 217 -10.24 11.99 -0.78
CA PHE A 217 -11.05 11.68 0.40
C PHE A 217 -12.50 12.13 0.26
N LYS A 218 -12.75 13.31 -0.33
CA LYS A 218 -14.11 13.79 -0.64
C LYS A 218 -14.90 12.88 -1.61
N GLY A 219 -14.25 11.93 -2.26
CA GLY A 219 -14.94 10.94 -3.09
C GLY A 219 -15.72 9.89 -2.29
N PHE A 220 -15.45 9.75 -0.99
CA PHE A 220 -16.10 8.75 -0.12
C PHE A 220 -16.34 9.20 1.32
N LEU A 221 -15.86 10.39 1.71
CA LEU A 221 -16.08 11.00 3.02
C LEU A 221 -16.81 12.34 2.89
N SER A 222 -17.55 12.72 3.94
CA SER A 222 -18.19 14.02 4.06
C SER A 222 -17.16 15.15 4.27
N GLU A 223 -17.58 16.41 4.04
CA GLU A 223 -16.66 17.54 4.21
C GLU A 223 -16.13 17.69 5.64
N ALA A 224 -16.94 17.35 6.65
CA ALA A 224 -16.53 17.36 8.05
C ALA A 224 -15.47 16.29 8.33
N GLU A 225 -15.70 15.05 7.86
CA GLU A 225 -14.74 13.96 8.02
C GLU A 225 -13.41 14.25 7.33
N VAL A 226 -13.42 14.87 6.14
CA VAL A 226 -12.18 15.26 5.44
C VAL A 226 -11.43 16.36 6.18
N ALA A 227 -12.15 17.32 6.77
CA ALA A 227 -11.53 18.37 7.58
C ALA A 227 -10.88 17.79 8.85
N ASP A 228 -11.53 16.81 9.49
CA ASP A 228 -11.03 16.14 10.68
C ASP A 228 -9.76 15.30 10.44
N ILE A 229 -9.53 14.84 9.20
CA ILE A 229 -8.28 14.15 8.84
C ILE A 229 -7.08 15.10 9.00
N ASP A 230 -7.25 16.41 8.74
CA ASP A 230 -6.17 17.41 8.69
C ASP A 230 -4.95 16.90 7.91
N PHE A 231 -5.21 16.50 6.65
CA PHE A 231 -4.22 15.81 5.83
C PHE A 231 -2.96 16.66 5.62
N PHE A 232 -1.78 16.05 5.85
CA PHE A 232 -0.49 16.61 5.46
C PHE A 232 0.37 15.58 4.70
N PRO A 233 1.29 16.01 3.80
CA PRO A 233 1.96 15.11 2.85
C PRO A 233 2.75 13.94 3.46
N TYR A 234 3.28 14.11 4.68
CA TYR A 234 4.03 13.06 5.38
C TYR A 234 3.14 12.04 6.09
N MET A 235 1.84 12.28 6.23
CA MET A 235 0.89 11.40 6.90
C MET A 235 0.86 9.99 6.30
N LEU A 236 0.88 9.86 4.97
CA LEU A 236 0.86 8.55 4.29
C LEU A 236 2.12 7.73 4.58
N ARG A 237 3.26 8.41 4.72
CA ARG A 237 4.54 7.80 5.10
C ARG A 237 4.52 7.30 6.54
N HIS A 238 3.96 8.09 7.46
CA HIS A 238 3.75 7.67 8.84
C HIS A 238 2.76 6.50 8.94
N THR A 239 1.68 6.56 8.16
CA THR A 239 0.69 5.49 8.06
C THR A 239 1.33 4.20 7.57
N LEU A 240 2.17 4.25 6.54
CA LEU A 240 2.90 3.06 6.08
C LEU A 240 3.84 2.52 7.16
N ALA A 241 4.60 3.37 7.84
CA ALA A 241 5.49 2.96 8.93
C ALA A 241 4.71 2.25 10.05
N PHE A 242 3.58 2.81 10.44
CA PHE A 242 2.67 2.24 11.43
C PHE A 242 2.13 0.87 10.96
N GLN A 243 1.63 0.76 9.73
CA GLN A 243 1.11 -0.49 9.19
C GLN A 243 2.18 -1.58 9.07
N MET A 244 3.39 -1.22 8.63
CA MET A 244 4.52 -2.15 8.58
C MET A 244 4.89 -2.65 9.98
N ARG A 245 4.88 -1.76 10.97
CA ARG A 245 5.15 -2.14 12.37
C ARG A 245 4.06 -3.02 12.95
N ARG A 246 2.80 -2.69 12.69
CA ARG A 246 1.63 -3.50 13.07
C ARG A 246 1.67 -4.89 12.43
N ALA A 247 2.22 -5.00 11.21
CA ALA A 247 2.48 -6.27 10.54
C ALA A 247 3.70 -7.04 11.10
N GLY A 248 4.36 -6.54 12.15
CA GLY A 248 5.51 -7.18 12.78
C GLY A 248 6.82 -7.00 12.02
N LEU A 249 6.90 -6.08 11.05
CA LEU A 249 8.15 -5.81 10.33
C LEU A 249 9.14 -5.10 11.26
N GLY A 250 10.36 -5.63 11.32
CA GLY A 250 11.43 -5.05 12.13
C GLY A 250 11.85 -3.67 11.64
N LEU A 251 12.39 -2.87 12.56
CA LEU A 251 12.95 -1.54 12.28
C LEU A 251 13.91 -1.51 11.07
N PRO A 252 14.78 -2.52 10.81
CA PRO A 252 15.62 -2.52 9.61
C PRO A 252 14.84 -2.47 8.29
N PHE A 253 13.75 -3.25 8.18
CA PHE A 253 12.91 -3.28 6.99
C PHE A 253 12.13 -1.98 6.79
N ILE A 254 11.55 -1.45 7.87
CA ILE A 254 10.84 -0.16 7.84
C ILE A 254 11.81 0.96 7.46
N SER A 255 13.00 0.98 8.06
CA SER A 255 14.04 1.98 7.77
C SER A 255 14.55 1.87 6.34
N HIS A 256 14.65 0.66 5.79
CA HIS A 256 15.03 0.45 4.39
C HIS A 256 13.95 0.98 3.43
N GLN A 257 12.68 0.60 3.63
CA GLN A 257 11.55 1.07 2.83
C GLN A 257 11.43 2.59 2.84
N LEU A 258 11.63 3.20 4.01
CA LEU A 258 11.57 4.64 4.19
C LEU A 258 12.89 5.34 3.83
N LYS A 259 13.94 4.66 3.37
CA LYS A 259 15.25 5.30 3.05
C LYS A 259 15.91 6.01 4.23
N HIS A 260 15.66 5.55 5.46
CA HIS A 260 16.38 5.95 6.67
C HIS A 260 17.59 5.06 6.97
N PHE A 261 17.64 3.86 6.36
CA PHE A 261 18.71 2.89 6.62
C PHE A 261 20.09 3.38 6.17
N GLY A 262 20.20 4.03 5.00
CA GLY A 262 21.47 4.60 4.53
C GLY A 262 21.99 5.76 5.39
N GLU A 263 21.07 6.56 5.95
CA GLU A 263 21.40 7.63 6.92
C GLU A 263 21.96 7.04 8.22
N LEU A 264 21.52 5.84 8.61
CA LEU A 264 21.87 5.16 9.86
C LEU A 264 23.12 4.26 9.75
N VAL A 265 23.34 3.61 8.61
CA VAL A 265 24.46 2.68 8.39
C VAL A 265 25.70 3.37 7.79
N GLY A 266 25.56 4.59 7.29
CA GLY A 266 26.69 5.48 7.02
C GLY A 266 26.51 6.28 5.75
N GLN A 267 26.38 7.60 5.91
CA GLN A 267 27.30 8.43 5.14
C GLN A 267 28.70 8.02 5.56
N VAL A 268 29.55 7.65 4.60
CA VAL A 268 30.98 7.47 4.82
C VAL A 268 31.57 8.86 5.11
N GLU A 269 31.24 9.43 6.26
CA GLU A 269 32.08 10.46 6.88
C GLU A 269 33.31 9.74 7.43
N ILE A 270 34.47 10.24 7.02
CA ILE A 270 35.79 9.83 7.49
C ILE A 270 35.78 9.88 9.03
N GLY A 271 35.59 8.73 9.68
CA GLY A 271 35.65 8.63 11.15
C GLY A 271 34.72 7.62 11.82
N ARG A 272 33.66 7.13 11.17
CA ARG A 272 32.80 6.07 11.75
C ARG A 272 32.60 4.90 10.78
N SER A 273 33.55 3.96 10.83
CA SER A 273 33.41 2.65 10.19
C SER A 273 32.75 1.70 11.19
N PHE A 274 31.53 1.26 10.91
CA PHE A 274 30.98 0.08 11.59
C PHE A 274 31.57 -1.16 10.94
N SER A 275 32.17 -2.04 11.75
CA SER A 275 32.77 -3.26 11.23
C SER A 275 31.69 -4.14 10.60
N ARG A 276 32.01 -4.82 9.50
CA ARG A 276 31.15 -5.81 8.84
C ARG A 276 30.67 -6.91 9.80
N THR A 277 31.42 -7.12 10.88
CA THR A 277 31.13 -8.08 11.95
C THR A 277 30.12 -7.55 12.98
N THR A 278 30.04 -6.22 13.16
CA THR A 278 29.12 -5.54 14.09
C THR A 278 27.70 -5.44 13.52
N LEU A 279 27.57 -5.28 12.20
CA LEU A 279 26.28 -5.37 11.48
C LEU A 279 25.61 -6.75 11.62
N SER A 280 26.38 -7.82 11.86
CA SER A 280 25.87 -9.19 11.96
C SER A 280 25.29 -9.55 13.34
N TYR A 281 25.50 -8.73 14.37
CA TYR A 281 25.21 -9.08 15.77
C TYR A 281 24.11 -8.21 16.37
N GLY A 282 22.88 -8.22 15.84
CA GLY A 282 21.66 -7.74 16.55
C GLY A 282 21.57 -6.25 16.95
N GLU A 283 22.68 -5.50 16.94
CA GLU A 283 22.82 -4.12 17.41
C GLU A 283 22.18 -3.11 16.45
N ILE A 284 21.80 -3.53 15.24
CA ILE A 284 21.11 -2.64 14.29
C ILE A 284 19.75 -2.20 14.86
N GLY A 285 19.01 -3.07 15.54
CA GLY A 285 17.74 -2.69 16.17
C GLY A 285 17.90 -1.61 17.24
N GLU A 286 19.00 -1.69 17.99
CA GLU A 286 19.33 -0.77 19.09
C GLU A 286 19.88 0.57 18.56
N ALA A 287 20.74 0.54 17.54
CA ALA A 287 21.24 1.73 16.84
C ALA A 287 20.14 2.46 16.05
N LEU A 288 19.19 1.73 15.45
CA LEU A 288 18.01 2.29 14.78
C LEU A 288 17.05 2.96 15.79
N SER A 289 16.97 2.45 17.02
CA SER A 289 16.14 3.02 18.08
C SER A 289 16.74 4.28 18.72
N THR A 290 18.07 4.42 18.69
CA THR A 290 18.79 5.54 19.33
C THR A 290 19.18 6.67 18.36
N GLY A 291 19.14 6.44 17.04
CA GLY A 291 19.62 7.37 16.02
C GLY A 291 18.65 8.44 15.50
N GLY A 292 17.40 8.48 15.97
CA GLY A 292 16.41 9.45 15.49
C GLY A 292 16.39 10.75 16.30
N ARG A 293 16.96 11.85 15.77
CA ARG A 293 16.68 13.20 16.29
C ARG A 293 15.16 13.49 16.23
N ASN A 294 14.57 13.75 17.39
CA ASN A 294 13.26 14.35 17.67
C ASN A 294 11.99 13.49 17.42
N GLY A 295 11.47 12.88 18.51
CA GLY A 295 10.07 12.91 18.96
C GLY A 295 8.95 12.24 18.15
N SER A 296 8.98 12.23 16.82
CA SER A 296 7.82 11.77 16.01
C SER A 296 7.82 10.26 15.71
N VAL A 297 8.98 9.61 15.70
CA VAL A 297 9.07 8.15 15.47
C VAL A 297 8.74 7.38 16.75
N ASP A 298 8.92 8.01 17.91
CA ASP A 298 8.77 7.38 19.22
C ASP A 298 7.30 7.17 19.61
N TRP A 299 6.40 8.11 19.26
CA TRP A 299 4.96 7.93 19.51
C TRP A 299 4.34 6.88 18.57
N ILE A 300 4.72 6.83 17.28
CA ILE A 300 4.24 5.80 16.33
C ILE A 300 4.68 4.42 16.78
N LYS A 301 5.94 4.33 17.24
CA LYS A 301 6.49 3.13 17.88
C LYS A 301 5.64 2.70 19.06
N ARG A 302 5.47 3.61 20.02
CA ARG A 302 4.77 3.36 21.27
C ARG A 302 3.31 3.01 21.04
N GLU A 303 2.62 3.66 20.11
CA GLU A 303 1.22 3.40 19.79
C GLU A 303 1.02 2.04 19.13
N ALA A 304 1.84 1.69 18.13
CA ALA A 304 1.79 0.37 17.50
C ALA A 304 2.14 -0.75 18.48
N GLU A 305 3.14 -0.55 19.35
CA GLU A 305 3.46 -1.49 20.43
C GLU A 305 2.32 -1.60 21.45
N THR A 306 1.69 -0.49 21.82
CA THR A 306 0.54 -0.48 22.73
C THR A 306 -0.66 -1.21 22.13
N GLU A 307 -1.01 -0.96 20.85
CA GLU A 307 -2.08 -1.68 20.15
C GLU A 307 -1.78 -3.18 20.11
N PHE A 308 -0.54 -3.55 19.78
CA PHE A 308 -0.13 -4.95 19.76
C PHE A 308 -0.21 -5.61 21.14
N ILE A 309 0.25 -4.91 22.19
CA ILE A 309 0.23 -5.42 23.55
C ILE A 309 -1.22 -5.60 24.00
N LYS A 310 -2.10 -4.64 23.72
CA LYS A 310 -3.54 -4.78 23.95
C LYS A 310 -4.10 -6.02 23.24
N GLY A 311 -3.81 -6.20 21.96
CA GLY A 311 -4.28 -7.36 21.20
C GLY A 311 -3.67 -8.71 21.61
N SER A 312 -2.65 -8.74 22.46
CA SER A 312 -1.90 -9.96 22.81
C SER A 312 -1.89 -10.31 24.30
N PHE A 313 -1.98 -9.32 25.19
CA PHE A 313 -1.82 -9.45 26.64
C PHE A 313 -2.97 -8.83 27.43
N ASP A 314 -4.10 -8.51 26.80
CA ASP A 314 -5.29 -8.02 27.52
C ASP A 314 -5.80 -9.10 28.51
N PRO A 315 -5.85 -8.82 29.83
CA PRO A 315 -6.39 -9.77 30.83
C PRO A 315 -7.85 -10.17 30.59
N ASP A 316 -8.62 -9.33 29.89
CA ASP A 316 -10.02 -9.55 29.54
C ASP A 316 -10.19 -10.14 28.13
N GLY A 317 -9.12 -10.14 27.33
CA GLY A 317 -9.12 -10.58 25.93
C GLY A 317 -9.53 -12.05 25.73
N ASN A 318 -9.94 -12.36 24.50
CA ASN A 318 -10.23 -13.73 24.07
C ASN A 318 -8.97 -14.40 23.49
N TYR A 319 -8.75 -15.64 23.89
CA TYR A 319 -7.58 -16.42 23.53
C TYR A 319 -7.98 -17.83 23.11
N THR A 320 -7.32 -18.35 22.07
CA THR A 320 -7.60 -19.67 21.50
C THR A 320 -6.34 -20.53 21.47
N GLY A 321 -6.47 -21.80 21.85
CA GLY A 321 -5.39 -22.78 21.81
C GLY A 321 -5.19 -23.49 23.16
N PRO A 322 -4.35 -24.54 23.20
CA PRO A 322 -4.25 -25.41 24.37
C PRO A 322 -3.77 -24.70 25.65
N LEU A 323 -2.96 -23.64 25.51
CA LEU A 323 -2.46 -22.82 26.63
C LEU A 323 -3.19 -21.48 26.80
N ALA A 324 -4.33 -21.30 26.13
CA ALA A 324 -5.07 -20.04 26.16
C ALA A 324 -5.59 -19.68 27.56
N SER A 325 -6.08 -20.65 28.32
CA SER A 325 -6.56 -20.45 29.69
C SER A 325 -5.42 -20.10 30.66
N GLU A 326 -4.27 -20.75 30.50
CA GLU A 326 -3.06 -20.45 31.28
C GLU A 326 -2.53 -19.05 30.97
N HIS A 327 -2.50 -18.67 29.69
CA HIS A 327 -2.13 -17.32 29.25
C HIS A 327 -3.05 -16.27 29.88
N LYS A 328 -4.37 -16.46 29.76
CA LYS A 328 -5.36 -15.54 30.36
C LYS A 328 -5.18 -15.41 31.86
N ALA A 329 -5.01 -16.54 32.58
CA ALA A 329 -4.79 -16.53 34.02
C ALA A 329 -3.49 -15.82 34.41
N SER A 330 -2.42 -15.99 33.62
CA SER A 330 -1.16 -15.28 33.82
C SER A 330 -1.33 -13.78 33.66
N MET A 331 -2.01 -13.34 32.60
CA MET A 331 -2.27 -11.92 32.35
C MET A 331 -3.16 -11.30 33.43
N GLN A 332 -4.23 -11.97 33.83
CA GLN A 332 -5.10 -11.52 34.92
C GLN A 332 -4.32 -11.36 36.23
N LYS A 333 -3.46 -12.33 36.55
CA LYS A 333 -2.61 -12.27 37.75
C LYS A 333 -1.63 -11.09 37.68
N GLU A 334 -0.94 -10.93 36.57
CA GLU A 334 0.05 -9.87 36.37
C GLU A 334 -0.59 -8.47 36.44
N PHE A 335 -1.69 -8.25 35.72
CA PHE A 335 -2.44 -6.99 35.74
C PHE A 335 -3.07 -6.73 37.12
N SER A 336 -3.59 -7.75 37.82
CA SER A 336 -4.14 -7.57 39.17
C SER A 336 -3.10 -7.06 40.17
N GLY A 337 -1.83 -7.45 40.00
CA GLY A 337 -0.73 -6.95 40.82
C GLY A 337 -0.47 -5.46 40.60
N TYR A 338 -0.47 -5.01 39.35
CA TYR A 338 -0.31 -3.58 39.02
C TYR A 338 -1.54 -2.76 39.43
N MET A 339 -2.75 -3.29 39.25
CA MET A 339 -3.98 -2.62 39.66
C MET A 339 -4.08 -2.48 41.18
N ALA A 340 -3.62 -3.48 41.94
CA ALA A 340 -3.53 -3.39 43.40
C ALA A 340 -2.50 -2.33 43.87
N ALA A 341 -1.49 -2.04 43.05
CA ALA A 341 -0.52 -0.97 43.29
C ALA A 341 -1.04 0.43 42.88
N GLY A 342 -2.27 0.53 42.36
CA GLY A 342 -2.93 1.79 42.02
C GLY A 342 -2.82 2.21 40.55
N TYR A 343 -2.27 1.37 39.67
CA TYR A 343 -2.18 1.65 38.23
C TYR A 343 -3.45 1.26 37.49
N THR A 344 -3.81 2.04 36.48
CA THR A 344 -4.88 1.69 35.53
C THR A 344 -4.38 0.67 34.50
N LYS A 345 -5.31 -0.06 33.88
CA LYS A 345 -5.01 -1.04 32.83
C LYS A 345 -4.28 -0.38 31.65
N GLU A 346 -4.70 0.83 31.28
CA GLU A 346 -4.11 1.64 30.21
C GLU A 346 -2.66 2.03 30.53
N GLU A 347 -2.37 2.44 31.77
CA GLU A 347 -1.00 2.74 32.21
C GLU A 347 -0.11 1.50 32.16
N VAL A 348 -0.62 0.33 32.57
CA VAL A 348 0.14 -0.93 32.49
C VAL A 348 0.50 -1.27 31.04
N PHE A 349 -0.42 -1.12 30.10
CA PHE A 349 -0.12 -1.31 28.68
C PHE A 349 0.96 -0.35 28.16
N GLN A 350 0.91 0.92 28.57
CA GLN A 350 1.92 1.91 28.21
C GLN A 350 3.29 1.57 28.82
N PHE A 351 3.35 1.12 30.07
CA PHE A 351 4.60 0.66 30.68
C PHE A 351 5.17 -0.55 29.98
N MET A 352 4.34 -1.52 29.59
CA MET A 352 4.76 -2.68 28.82
C MET A 352 5.33 -2.28 27.45
N ALA A 353 4.75 -1.27 26.79
CA ALA A 353 5.29 -0.72 25.54
C ALA A 353 6.65 -0.03 25.78
N ASP A 354 6.74 0.80 26.82
CA ASP A 354 7.97 1.54 27.16
C ASP A 354 9.14 0.61 27.53
N GLN A 355 8.87 -0.56 28.11
CA GLN A 355 9.88 -1.58 28.41
C GLN A 355 10.38 -2.33 27.15
N ASN A 356 9.89 -2.01 25.95
CA ASN A 356 10.24 -2.69 24.70
C ASN A 356 10.16 -4.21 24.83
N ILE A 357 9.07 -4.74 25.39
CA ILE A 357 8.88 -6.19 25.47
C ILE A 357 8.98 -6.73 24.04
N ALA A 358 10.08 -7.44 23.76
CA ALA A 358 10.40 -7.95 22.43
C ALA A 358 9.47 -9.13 22.13
N VAL A 359 8.24 -8.82 21.70
CA VAL A 359 7.30 -9.84 21.30
C VAL A 359 7.49 -10.09 19.81
N ILE A 360 8.18 -11.19 19.51
CA ILE A 360 8.40 -11.63 18.14
C ILE A 360 7.08 -12.24 17.65
N ASN A 361 6.22 -11.41 17.04
CA ASN A 361 5.03 -11.89 16.34
C ASN A 361 5.40 -12.22 14.88
N VAL A 362 5.77 -13.48 14.64
CA VAL A 362 6.19 -13.96 13.32
C VAL A 362 5.24 -15.02 12.75
N GLY A 363 3.97 -15.03 13.18
CA GLY A 363 3.09 -16.17 12.92
C GLY A 363 1.58 -15.95 13.00
N SER A 364 0.85 -17.04 12.83
CA SER A 364 -0.60 -17.15 13.09
C SER A 364 -0.92 -17.40 14.58
N ALA A 365 0.09 -17.48 15.46
CA ALA A 365 -0.07 -17.64 16.91
C ALA A 365 1.20 -17.22 17.67
N LEU A 366 1.08 -16.94 18.97
CA LEU A 366 2.19 -16.86 19.92
C LEU A 366 2.69 -18.27 20.26
N CYS A 367 4.01 -18.43 20.36
CA CYS A 367 4.64 -19.67 20.82
C CYS A 367 4.98 -19.57 22.30
N TYR A 368 4.32 -20.40 23.12
CA TYR A 368 4.57 -20.54 24.56
C TYR A 368 5.67 -21.53 24.92
N GLY A 369 6.40 -22.04 23.92
CA GLY A 369 7.43 -23.05 24.09
C GLY A 369 8.41 -22.69 25.20
N LYS A 370 8.22 -23.27 26.39
CA LYS A 370 9.21 -23.20 27.47
C LYS A 370 10.45 -23.96 27.01
N LYS A 371 11.64 -23.51 27.44
CA LYS A 371 12.96 -24.11 27.15
C LYS A 371 13.13 -25.59 27.57
N SER A 372 12.08 -26.33 27.94
CA SER A 372 12.17 -27.65 28.57
C SER A 372 11.05 -28.62 28.15
N GLU A 373 10.69 -28.72 26.87
CA GLU A 373 9.94 -29.88 26.38
C GLU A 373 10.81 -30.81 25.54
N SER A 374 10.59 -32.11 25.70
CA SER A 374 11.17 -33.16 24.87
C SER A 374 10.64 -33.02 23.44
N PHE A 375 11.55 -32.79 22.49
CA PHE A 375 11.29 -32.74 21.07
C PHE A 375 10.42 -33.92 20.62
N ASP A 376 9.22 -33.64 20.09
CA ASP A 376 8.36 -34.62 19.45
C ASP A 376 8.80 -34.80 17.98
N PRO A 377 9.43 -35.92 17.61
CA PRO A 377 9.93 -36.13 16.25
C PRO A 377 8.81 -36.31 15.22
N SER A 378 7.56 -36.54 15.66
CA SER A 378 6.41 -36.79 14.77
C SER A 378 5.78 -35.51 14.22
N LEU A 379 6.05 -34.35 14.85
CA LEU A 379 5.56 -33.04 14.43
C LEU A 379 6.76 -32.11 14.20
N PRO A 380 7.33 -32.06 12.97
CA PRO A 380 8.43 -31.13 12.70
C PRO A 380 7.93 -29.70 12.91
N CYS A 381 8.53 -28.97 13.86
CA CYS A 381 8.27 -27.55 14.02
C CYS A 381 8.69 -26.82 12.73
N ILE A 382 7.72 -26.31 11.98
CA ILE A 382 7.94 -25.64 10.67
C ILE A 382 8.34 -24.15 10.87
N GLY A 383 8.49 -23.70 12.12
CA GLY A 383 8.82 -22.30 12.46
C GLY A 383 7.59 -21.39 12.55
N GLY A 384 7.81 -20.16 13.03
CA GLY A 384 6.78 -19.23 13.49
C GLY A 384 5.65 -18.91 12.49
N LEU A 385 5.94 -18.95 11.19
CA LEU A 385 4.99 -18.53 10.14
C LEU A 385 3.78 -19.45 9.94
N ARG A 386 3.75 -20.65 10.55
CA ARG A 386 2.65 -21.63 10.41
C ARG A 386 2.19 -22.23 11.74
N CYS A 387 2.27 -21.48 12.84
CA CYS A 387 1.79 -21.95 14.15
C CYS A 387 0.26 -22.14 14.16
N ASN A 388 -0.20 -23.37 14.38
CA ASN A 388 -1.62 -23.73 14.38
C ASN A 388 -2.03 -24.26 15.78
N PRO A 389 -3.00 -23.65 16.48
CA PRO A 389 -3.43 -24.08 17.81
C PRO A 389 -4.07 -25.46 17.82
N SER A 390 -4.61 -25.92 16.69
CA SER A 390 -5.20 -27.26 16.55
C SER A 390 -4.15 -28.36 16.42
N ARG A 391 -2.92 -28.01 16.03
CA ARG A 391 -1.83 -28.96 15.74
C ARG A 391 -0.62 -28.81 16.66
N CYS A 392 -0.45 -27.64 17.28
CA CYS A 392 0.67 -27.33 18.16
C CYS A 392 0.16 -27.03 19.58
N ARG A 393 0.64 -27.81 20.56
CA ARG A 393 0.31 -27.63 21.98
C ARG A 393 0.79 -26.30 22.57
N GLN A 394 1.81 -25.70 21.96
CA GLN A 394 2.44 -24.47 22.41
C GLN A 394 1.86 -23.21 21.76
N ALA A 395 0.90 -23.35 20.85
CA ALA A 395 0.37 -22.21 20.11
C ALA A 395 -0.82 -21.57 20.85
N VAL A 396 -0.73 -20.26 21.08
CA VAL A 396 -1.82 -19.42 21.61
C VAL A 396 -2.13 -18.35 20.58
N VAL A 397 -3.35 -18.36 20.06
CA VAL A 397 -3.87 -17.35 19.14
C VAL A 397 -4.57 -16.27 19.96
N THR A 398 -4.19 -15.03 19.70
CA THR A 398 -4.79 -13.82 20.29
C THR A 398 -5.51 -13.01 19.22
N GLU A 399 -6.26 -11.98 19.61
CA GLU A 399 -6.93 -11.06 18.67
C GLU A 399 -5.97 -10.44 17.64
N ALA A 400 -4.71 -10.17 18.02
CA ALA A 400 -3.68 -9.67 17.10
C ALA A 400 -3.44 -10.58 15.87
N HIS A 401 -3.80 -11.87 15.96
CA HIS A 401 -3.61 -12.86 14.90
C HIS A 401 -4.86 -13.06 14.03
N ALA A 402 -6.00 -12.46 14.38
CA ALA A 402 -7.26 -12.64 13.67
C ALA A 402 -7.18 -12.33 12.16
N PRO A 403 -6.46 -11.28 11.69
CA PRO A 403 -6.33 -11.02 10.26
C PRO A 403 -5.66 -12.17 9.49
N ALA A 404 -4.66 -12.82 10.08
CA ALA A 404 -3.99 -13.96 9.46
C ALA A 404 -4.94 -15.15 9.30
N TRP A 405 -5.76 -15.43 10.32
CA TRP A 405 -6.76 -16.51 10.26
C TRP A 405 -7.91 -16.20 9.31
N LYS A 406 -8.34 -14.93 9.18
CA LYS A 406 -9.29 -14.51 8.14
C LYS A 406 -8.74 -14.76 6.74
N ASN A 407 -7.47 -14.42 6.49
CA ASN A 407 -6.85 -14.71 5.20
C ASN A 407 -6.79 -16.21 4.90
N ILE A 408 -6.44 -17.04 5.90
CA ILE A 408 -6.48 -18.50 5.75
C ILE A 408 -7.90 -18.97 5.41
N TYR A 409 -8.92 -18.50 6.11
CA TYR A 409 -10.31 -18.86 5.83
C TYR A 409 -10.71 -18.49 4.39
N GLU A 410 -10.50 -17.23 3.99
CA GLU A 410 -10.89 -16.69 2.69
C GLU A 410 -10.13 -17.35 1.53
N GLU A 411 -8.82 -17.58 1.65
CA GLU A 411 -8.04 -18.25 0.62
C GLU A 411 -8.49 -19.70 0.41
N ASN A 412 -8.79 -20.42 1.49
CA ASN A 412 -9.24 -21.80 1.39
C ASN A 412 -10.69 -21.89 0.87
N LYS A 413 -11.58 -20.98 1.29
CA LYS A 413 -12.94 -20.85 0.74
C LYS A 413 -12.91 -20.63 -0.77
N LYS A 414 -12.02 -19.75 -1.25
CA LYS A 414 -11.80 -19.54 -2.70
C LYS A 414 -11.31 -20.80 -3.40
N LYS A 415 -10.32 -21.51 -2.83
CA LYS A 415 -9.79 -22.74 -3.44
C LYS A 415 -10.82 -23.87 -3.50
N LEU A 416 -11.75 -23.96 -2.54
CA LEU A 416 -12.85 -24.92 -2.57
C LEU A 416 -13.85 -24.65 -3.69
N SER A 417 -14.02 -23.39 -4.09
CA SER A 417 -14.91 -23.00 -5.18
C SER A 417 -14.32 -23.16 -6.58
N ASP A 418 -13.02 -23.44 -6.69
CA ASP A 418 -12.31 -23.51 -7.96
C ASP A 418 -12.08 -24.98 -8.39
N PRO A 419 -12.64 -25.41 -9.55
CA PRO A 419 -12.51 -26.79 -10.06
C PRO A 419 -11.07 -27.28 -10.22
N ARG A 420 -10.09 -26.37 -10.39
CA ARG A 420 -8.67 -26.73 -10.53
C ARG A 420 -8.09 -27.40 -9.28
N PHE A 421 -8.72 -27.18 -8.13
CA PHE A 421 -8.22 -27.62 -6.82
C PHE A 421 -8.99 -28.81 -6.24
N GLU A 422 -9.87 -29.43 -7.02
CA GLU A 422 -10.71 -30.56 -6.60
C GLU A 422 -9.91 -31.75 -6.04
N HIS A 423 -8.71 -31.99 -6.58
CA HIS A 423 -7.79 -33.04 -6.12
C HIS A 423 -7.33 -32.88 -4.65
N SER A 424 -7.43 -31.68 -4.07
CA SER A 424 -7.06 -31.36 -2.68
C SER A 424 -8.24 -30.80 -1.87
N TYR A 425 -9.48 -31.02 -2.32
CA TYR A 425 -10.69 -30.48 -1.72
C TYR A 425 -10.77 -30.69 -0.20
N GLU A 426 -10.53 -31.91 0.27
CA GLU A 426 -10.57 -32.24 1.71
C GLU A 426 -9.53 -31.47 2.53
N ASN A 427 -8.33 -31.22 1.99
CA ASN A 427 -7.29 -30.46 2.67
C ASN A 427 -7.69 -28.99 2.83
N TYR A 428 -8.27 -28.39 1.78
CA TYR A 428 -8.72 -27.01 1.81
C TYR A 428 -9.94 -26.84 2.72
N LYS A 429 -10.85 -27.82 2.73
CA LYS A 429 -12.01 -27.83 3.63
C LYS A 429 -11.59 -27.93 5.09
N ALA A 430 -10.64 -28.82 5.40
CA ALA A 430 -10.09 -28.94 6.74
C ALA A 430 -9.40 -27.64 7.20
N ALA A 431 -8.59 -27.01 6.34
CA ALA A 431 -7.91 -25.75 6.67
C ALA A 431 -8.89 -24.58 6.85
N MET A 432 -9.94 -24.50 6.03
CA MET A 432 -11.01 -23.51 6.17
C MET A 432 -11.76 -23.69 7.50
N GLU A 433 -12.12 -24.93 7.84
CA GLU A 433 -12.85 -25.23 9.06
C GLU A 433 -12.00 -25.00 10.32
N GLU A 434 -10.71 -25.37 10.29
CA GLU A 434 -9.75 -25.03 11.34
C GLU A 434 -9.70 -23.51 11.57
N ALA A 435 -9.63 -22.71 10.50
CA ALA A 435 -9.62 -21.26 10.61
C ALA A 435 -10.93 -20.69 11.16
N ARG A 436 -12.07 -21.26 10.73
CA ARG A 436 -13.40 -20.89 11.23
C ARG A 436 -13.51 -21.10 12.74
N VAL A 437 -13.10 -22.27 13.23
CA VAL A 437 -13.12 -22.59 14.66
C VAL A 437 -12.23 -21.62 15.45
N VAL A 438 -11.05 -21.29 14.94
CA VAL A 438 -10.16 -20.32 15.60
C VAL A 438 -10.79 -18.93 15.70
N LEU A 439 -11.40 -18.44 14.61
CA LEU A 439 -12.05 -17.13 14.57
C LEU A 439 -13.27 -17.07 15.50
N LEU A 440 -14.10 -18.12 15.52
CA LEU A 440 -15.26 -18.19 16.42
C LEU A 440 -14.84 -18.22 17.89
N ASN A 441 -13.77 -18.95 18.23
CA ASN A 441 -13.26 -18.98 19.60
C ASN A 441 -12.65 -17.64 20.04
N LEU A 442 -12.26 -16.77 19.10
CA LEU A 442 -11.88 -15.37 19.37
C LEU A 442 -13.10 -14.43 19.48
N GLY A 443 -14.32 -14.91 19.22
CA GLY A 443 -15.54 -14.10 19.19
C GLY A 443 -15.78 -13.37 17.87
N ILE A 444 -15.14 -13.82 16.79
CA ILE A 444 -15.27 -13.21 15.45
C ILE A 444 -16.16 -14.11 14.59
N GLU A 445 -17.32 -13.59 14.21
CA GLU A 445 -18.22 -14.27 13.26
C GLU A 445 -17.64 -14.22 11.84
N VAL A 446 -17.86 -15.30 11.10
CA VAL A 446 -17.41 -15.48 9.72
C VAL A 446 -18.63 -15.94 8.91
N GLU A 447 -18.95 -15.23 7.82
CA GLU A 447 -20.11 -15.55 6.98
C GLU A 447 -19.90 -16.89 6.25
N GLU A 448 -20.94 -17.75 6.26
CA GLU A 448 -20.93 -19.09 5.63
C GLU A 448 -20.59 -19.07 4.13
#